data_AF-A0A9N7CH52-F1
#
_entry.id   AF-A0A9N7CH52-F1
#
_cell.length_a   1.000
_cell.length_b   1.000
_cell.length_c   1.000
_cell.angle_alpha   90.00
_cell.angle_beta   90.00
_cell.angle_gamma   90.00
#
_symmetry.space_group_name_H-M   'P 1'
#
loop_
_entity.id
_entity.type
_entity.pdbx_description
1 polymer ?
#
loop_
_entity_poly.entity_id
_entity_poly.type
_entity_poly.pdbx_seq_one_letter_code
_entity_poly.pdbx_strand_id
1 'polypeptide(L)'
;MMRNRLARAARMGSMAAAVGLVAGCSPFRTHAPASHVTVPRQFTQAGMTAAQPPTDMTRWWEAWHDPGLTHAVETALAASPDIRIARDRVLEARAMHTVVRSALYPTVGATGNMMGGDIDWRDADGLPDSNRSTDGHLAGITASWEPDLFGGRHADAKAAKDGVKAEEEYFHGVQMVIAADAADSYLRAQGVQRQIALTDQGIATLGQLRAYGQARFASGQATAADVRMVEQKLSEMKARRPLLVARLDLMRRRLAVLSGQTPEGLAAPPTPPAYFVPPAPVGQMPDTVLERRPDVRARRDQVDAALNRLKSAKTDLLPRFGLEFFGGDGRLHFDGIPGLSGTGGLIALTTYLPIFTANRIQARIHAASARLDAAVAGYDKSLLHALAEVEDSYENRLGLDARDVELTRAQAQAGQVAHDMAGLYAGGQRTLGDVLQARMQALDAQGAVLSNQDTRTQATIQLARVLGGGWQEATPVSH
;
A
#
# COMPACT_ATOMS: atom_id res chain seq x y z
N MET A 1 11.96 -29.75 -60.80
CA MET A 1 10.90 -29.83 -59.75
C MET A 1 11.22 -29.08 -58.45
N MET A 2 12.48 -28.73 -58.13
CA MET A 2 12.85 -28.02 -56.88
C MET A 2 12.44 -26.53 -56.80
N ARG A 3 12.39 -25.80 -57.94
CA ARG A 3 12.05 -24.36 -57.96
C ARG A 3 10.60 -24.05 -57.56
N ASN A 4 9.65 -24.98 -57.75
CA ASN A 4 8.24 -24.78 -57.37
C ASN A 4 7.95 -24.98 -55.87
N ARG A 5 8.81 -25.71 -55.12
CA ARG A 5 8.62 -25.91 -53.67
C ARG A 5 9.10 -24.70 -52.87
N LEU A 6 10.17 -24.04 -53.30
CA LEU A 6 10.68 -22.81 -52.68
C LEU A 6 9.74 -21.61 -52.90
N ALA A 7 9.10 -21.52 -54.07
CA ALA A 7 8.11 -20.47 -54.35
C ALA A 7 6.81 -20.60 -53.52
N ARG A 8 6.39 -21.83 -53.17
CA ARG A 8 5.25 -22.06 -52.26
C ARG A 8 5.60 -21.77 -50.79
N ALA A 9 6.80 -22.14 -50.34
CA ALA A 9 7.28 -21.83 -48.99
C ALA A 9 7.46 -20.32 -48.77
N ALA A 10 7.98 -19.60 -49.77
CA ALA A 10 8.11 -18.14 -49.72
C ALA A 10 6.74 -17.42 -49.72
N ARG A 11 5.76 -17.91 -50.49
CA ARG A 11 4.39 -17.35 -50.49
C ARG A 11 3.63 -17.61 -49.18
N MET A 12 3.85 -18.74 -48.51
CA MET A 12 3.27 -19.02 -47.18
C MET A 12 3.93 -18.17 -46.08
N GLY A 13 5.24 -17.91 -46.17
CA GLY A 13 5.95 -17.01 -45.24
C GLY A 13 5.51 -15.54 -45.35
N SER A 14 5.29 -15.04 -46.56
CA SER A 14 4.83 -13.66 -46.79
C SER A 14 3.37 -13.43 -46.37
N MET A 15 2.51 -14.46 -46.43
CA MET A 15 1.13 -14.36 -45.96
C MET A 15 1.03 -14.41 -44.42
N ALA A 16 1.92 -15.14 -43.74
CA ALA A 16 2.02 -15.12 -42.28
C ALA A 16 2.56 -13.79 -41.73
N ALA A 17 3.49 -13.14 -42.45
CA ALA A 17 4.02 -11.83 -42.08
C ALA A 17 3.02 -10.67 -42.29
N ALA A 18 2.14 -10.76 -43.30
CA ALA A 18 1.11 -9.76 -43.55
C ALA A 18 -0.06 -9.83 -42.55
N VAL A 19 -0.38 -11.00 -42.00
CA VAL A 19 -1.39 -11.15 -40.93
C VAL A 19 -0.87 -10.60 -39.59
N GLY A 20 0.44 -10.62 -39.34
CA GLY A 20 1.05 -10.07 -38.13
C GLY A 20 1.01 -8.54 -38.01
N LEU A 21 0.78 -7.81 -39.11
CA LEU A 21 0.78 -6.33 -39.14
C LEU A 21 -0.62 -5.70 -39.00
N VAL A 22 -1.69 -6.50 -39.00
CA VAL A 22 -3.09 -6.00 -38.89
C VAL A 22 -3.77 -6.43 -37.58
N ALA A 23 -3.17 -7.36 -36.82
CA ALA A 23 -3.70 -7.77 -35.53
C ALA A 23 -3.27 -6.78 -34.43
N GLY A 24 -4.17 -5.85 -34.08
CA GLY A 24 -3.93 -4.94 -32.95
C GLY A 24 -4.79 -3.68 -32.95
N CYS A 25 -5.42 -3.33 -34.07
CA CYS A 25 -6.35 -2.21 -34.11
C CYS A 25 -7.71 -2.65 -33.58
N SER A 26 -7.99 -2.38 -32.30
CA SER A 26 -9.37 -2.40 -31.83
C SER A 26 -10.17 -1.36 -32.61
N PRO A 27 -11.28 -1.73 -33.27
CA PRO A 27 -12.07 -0.79 -34.07
C PRO A 27 -12.79 0.26 -33.20
N PHE A 28 -12.82 0.06 -31.87
CA PHE A 28 -13.49 0.96 -30.95
C PHE A 28 -12.53 1.99 -30.34
N ARG A 29 -12.73 3.27 -30.69
CA ARG A 29 -12.11 4.37 -29.93
C ARG A 29 -12.77 4.47 -28.55
N THR A 30 -11.98 4.24 -27.52
CA THR A 30 -12.41 4.19 -26.11
C THR A 30 -11.42 4.97 -25.27
N HIS A 31 -11.93 5.95 -24.55
CA HIS A 31 -11.15 6.81 -23.67
C HIS A 31 -11.81 6.80 -22.29
N ALA A 32 -10.99 6.93 -21.25
CA ALA A 32 -11.53 7.22 -19.94
C ALA A 32 -12.09 8.64 -19.94
N PRO A 33 -13.19 8.91 -19.19
CA PRO A 33 -13.58 10.28 -18.91
C PRO A 33 -12.45 10.99 -18.17
N ALA A 34 -12.33 12.30 -18.38
CA ALA A 34 -11.35 13.10 -17.65
C ALA A 34 -11.72 13.17 -16.16
N SER A 35 -10.71 13.27 -15.30
CA SER A 35 -10.90 13.59 -13.88
C SER A 35 -11.62 14.94 -13.74
N HIS A 36 -12.51 15.06 -12.76
CA HIS A 36 -13.21 16.31 -12.45
C HIS A 36 -12.46 17.18 -11.43
N VAL A 37 -11.32 16.72 -10.91
CA VAL A 37 -10.58 17.42 -9.87
C VAL A 37 -9.56 18.38 -10.48
N THR A 38 -9.72 19.68 -10.18
CA THR A 38 -8.71 20.69 -10.50
C THR A 38 -7.65 20.70 -9.41
N VAL A 39 -6.46 20.19 -9.71
CA VAL A 39 -5.32 20.20 -8.77
C VAL A 39 -4.81 21.65 -8.60
N PRO A 40 -4.69 22.15 -7.36
CA PRO A 40 -4.16 23.49 -7.12
C PRO A 40 -2.68 23.57 -7.49
N ARG A 41 -2.19 24.77 -7.83
CA ARG A 41 -0.77 24.98 -8.19
C ARG A 41 0.18 24.91 -6.98
N GLN A 42 -0.34 25.21 -5.79
CA GLN A 42 0.43 25.30 -4.56
C GLN A 42 -0.46 24.91 -3.39
N PHE A 43 0.13 24.35 -2.34
CA PHE A 43 -0.52 24.24 -1.04
C PHE A 43 -0.49 25.61 -0.35
N THR A 44 -1.52 25.88 0.44
CA THR A 44 -1.69 27.12 1.20
C THR A 44 -0.70 27.16 2.36
N GLN A 45 -0.54 26.03 3.06
CA GLN A 45 0.26 25.93 4.29
C GLN A 45 1.69 25.40 4.11
N ALA A 46 2.05 24.90 2.91
CA ALA A 46 3.38 24.28 2.69
C ALA A 46 4.54 25.28 2.54
N GLY A 47 4.31 26.59 2.77
CA GLY A 47 5.34 27.63 2.83
C GLY A 47 6.28 27.66 1.62
N MET A 48 5.97 28.44 0.59
CA MET A 48 6.88 28.60 -0.55
C MET A 48 8.07 29.50 -0.16
N THR A 49 9.17 28.92 0.29
CA THR A 49 10.48 29.55 0.11
C THR A 49 11.01 29.11 -1.26
N ALA A 50 10.84 29.96 -2.28
CA ALA A 50 11.28 29.73 -3.66
C ALA A 50 12.80 29.49 -3.84
N ALA A 51 13.57 29.42 -2.74
CA ALA A 51 15.01 29.29 -2.71
C ALA A 51 15.51 27.91 -2.21
N GLN A 52 14.63 26.99 -1.77
CA GLN A 52 15.03 25.69 -1.24
C GLN A 52 14.54 24.55 -2.12
N PRO A 53 15.43 23.60 -2.50
CA PRO A 53 15.00 22.40 -3.22
C PRO A 53 14.03 21.59 -2.33
N PRO A 54 13.07 20.87 -2.94
CA PRO A 54 12.18 19.99 -2.19
C PRO A 54 12.99 19.04 -1.33
N THR A 55 12.59 18.90 -0.06
CA THR A 55 13.20 17.92 0.84
C THR A 55 13.04 16.50 0.25
N ASP A 56 14.13 15.72 0.25
CA ASP A 56 14.04 14.31 -0.13
C ASP A 56 13.20 13.55 0.92
N MET A 57 12.09 13.00 0.46
CA MET A 57 11.13 12.29 1.30
C MET A 57 11.42 10.78 1.34
N THR A 58 12.39 10.29 0.59
CA THR A 58 12.71 8.86 0.48
C THR A 58 13.10 8.24 1.82
N ARG A 59 13.99 8.90 2.57
CA ARG A 59 14.46 8.48 3.91
C ARG A 59 14.25 9.59 4.92
N TRP A 60 13.04 10.14 4.95
CA TRP A 60 12.68 11.31 5.75
C TRP A 60 13.03 11.19 7.25
N TRP A 61 13.09 9.98 7.80
CA TRP A 61 13.45 9.74 9.20
C TRP A 61 14.91 10.12 9.53
N GLU A 62 15.80 10.16 8.52
CA GLU A 62 17.21 10.57 8.73
C GLU A 62 17.33 12.03 9.15
N ALA A 63 16.31 12.85 8.89
CA ALA A 63 16.26 14.25 9.33
C ALA A 63 16.32 14.40 10.85
N TRP A 64 15.97 13.37 11.64
CA TRP A 64 16.09 13.38 13.11
C TRP A 64 17.53 13.23 13.61
N HIS A 65 18.46 12.82 12.75
CA HIS A 65 19.86 12.55 13.12
C HIS A 65 20.00 11.56 14.30
N ASP A 66 19.09 10.59 14.38
CA ASP A 66 19.09 9.52 15.40
C ASP A 66 19.44 8.17 14.74
N PRO A 67 20.65 7.63 14.94
CA PRO A 67 21.04 6.33 14.39
C PRO A 67 20.17 5.17 14.86
N GLY A 68 19.62 5.24 16.07
CA GLY A 68 18.70 4.23 16.60
C GLY A 68 17.36 4.25 15.89
N LEU A 69 16.86 5.44 15.52
CA LEU A 69 15.66 5.58 14.68
C LEU A 69 15.90 4.97 13.30
N THR A 70 17.00 5.32 12.64
CA THR A 70 17.35 4.77 11.32
C THR A 70 17.42 3.24 11.38
N HIS A 71 18.10 2.70 12.39
CA HIS A 71 18.20 1.25 12.58
C HIS A 71 16.82 0.59 12.80
N ALA A 72 15.95 1.20 13.61
CA ALA A 72 14.61 0.70 13.86
C ALA A 72 13.75 0.64 12.58
N VAL A 73 13.79 1.70 11.77
CA VAL A 73 13.05 1.77 10.49
C VAL A 73 13.61 0.78 9.47
N GLU A 74 14.92 0.73 9.28
CA GLU A 74 15.56 -0.18 8.33
C GLU A 74 15.31 -1.65 8.69
N THR A 75 15.39 -1.99 9.98
CA THR A 75 15.11 -3.36 10.45
C THR A 75 13.65 -3.75 10.18
N ALA A 76 12.70 -2.85 10.43
CA ALA A 76 11.30 -3.07 10.12
C ALA A 76 11.06 -3.24 8.60
N LEU A 77 11.66 -2.39 7.76
CA LEU A 77 11.55 -2.49 6.31
C LEU A 77 12.15 -3.78 5.75
N ALA A 78 13.22 -4.29 6.36
CA ALA A 78 13.89 -5.51 5.91
C ALA A 78 13.17 -6.80 6.34
N ALA A 79 12.56 -6.82 7.53
CA ALA A 79 12.08 -8.05 8.16
C ALA A 79 10.56 -8.13 8.36
N SER A 80 9.80 -7.07 8.07
CA SER A 80 8.35 -7.04 8.29
C SER A 80 7.61 -8.15 7.52
N PRO A 81 6.79 -8.97 8.20
CA PRO A 81 5.90 -9.92 7.55
C PRO A 81 4.89 -9.27 6.60
N ASP A 82 4.44 -8.04 6.87
CA ASP A 82 3.48 -7.33 6.02
C ASP A 82 4.10 -6.95 4.66
N ILE A 83 5.38 -6.57 4.65
CA ILE A 83 6.13 -6.32 3.41
C ILE A 83 6.27 -7.61 2.61
N ARG A 84 6.52 -8.74 3.28
CA ARG A 84 6.55 -10.06 2.62
C ARG A 84 5.21 -10.42 1.99
N ILE A 85 4.10 -10.22 2.71
CA ILE A 85 2.74 -10.44 2.18
C ILE A 85 2.49 -9.57 0.95
N ALA A 86 2.79 -8.28 1.03
CA ALA A 86 2.58 -7.35 -0.07
C ALA A 86 3.43 -7.70 -1.30
N ARG A 87 4.70 -8.09 -1.10
CA ARG A 87 5.56 -8.57 -2.18
C ARG A 87 5.00 -9.81 -2.85
N ASP A 88 4.52 -10.78 -2.08
CA ASP A 88 4.01 -12.05 -2.62
C ASP A 88 2.69 -11.83 -3.39
N ARG A 89 1.88 -10.82 -3.04
CA ARG A 89 0.72 -10.38 -3.84
C ARG A 89 1.11 -9.81 -5.20
N VAL A 90 2.22 -9.07 -5.29
CA VAL A 90 2.76 -8.61 -6.58
C VAL A 90 3.17 -9.81 -7.45
N LEU A 91 3.82 -10.81 -6.85
CA LEU A 91 4.21 -12.04 -7.56
C LEU A 91 2.99 -12.82 -8.05
N GLU A 92 1.95 -12.95 -7.22
CA GLU A 92 0.66 -13.54 -7.60
C GLU A 92 0.03 -12.79 -8.77
N ALA A 93 -0.05 -11.46 -8.70
CA ALA A 93 -0.60 -10.64 -9.77
C ALA A 93 0.17 -10.81 -11.09
N ARG A 94 1.50 -10.89 -11.05
CA ARG A 94 2.36 -11.16 -12.22
C ARG A 94 2.08 -12.54 -12.83
N ALA A 95 1.91 -13.55 -11.99
CA ALA A 95 1.53 -14.89 -12.44
C ALA A 95 0.14 -14.89 -13.08
N MET A 96 -0.84 -14.21 -12.49
CA MET A 96 -2.20 -14.08 -13.04
C MET A 96 -2.22 -13.28 -14.35
N HIS A 97 -1.39 -12.24 -14.49
CA HIS A 97 -1.20 -11.58 -15.78
C HIS A 97 -0.67 -12.56 -16.85
N THR A 98 0.21 -13.49 -16.49
CA THR A 98 0.70 -14.54 -17.39
C THR A 98 -0.43 -15.50 -17.79
N VAL A 99 -1.28 -15.89 -16.85
CA VAL A 99 -2.48 -16.70 -17.11
C VAL A 99 -3.43 -15.99 -18.10
N VAL A 100 -3.71 -14.70 -17.89
CA VAL A 100 -4.57 -13.93 -18.82
C VAL A 100 -3.91 -13.79 -20.19
N ARG A 101 -2.60 -13.53 -20.23
CA ARG A 101 -1.82 -13.37 -21.46
C ARG A 101 -1.70 -14.68 -22.24
N SER A 102 -1.80 -15.85 -21.60
CA SER A 102 -1.72 -17.15 -22.29
C SER A 102 -2.82 -17.31 -23.34
N ALA A 103 -3.97 -16.63 -23.16
CA ALA A 103 -5.04 -16.58 -24.14
C ALA A 103 -4.62 -15.94 -25.47
N LEU A 104 -3.50 -15.21 -25.55
CA LEU A 104 -2.98 -14.70 -26.82
C LEU A 104 -2.31 -15.79 -27.67
N TYR A 105 -2.03 -16.95 -27.09
CA TYR A 105 -1.28 -18.02 -27.73
C TYR A 105 -2.13 -19.28 -27.91
N PRO A 106 -1.76 -20.18 -28.84
CA PRO A 106 -2.38 -21.49 -28.95
C PRO A 106 -2.19 -22.32 -27.68
N THR A 107 -3.24 -23.04 -27.28
CA THR A 107 -3.14 -24.11 -26.29
C THR A 107 -2.90 -25.41 -27.02
N VAL A 108 -1.86 -26.17 -26.64
CA VAL A 108 -1.54 -27.48 -27.20
C VAL A 108 -1.68 -28.52 -26.09
N GLY A 109 -2.36 -29.63 -26.37
CA GLY A 109 -2.60 -30.68 -25.40
C GLY A 109 -2.64 -32.07 -26.05
N ALA A 110 -2.55 -33.11 -25.22
CA ALA A 110 -2.87 -34.47 -25.62
C ALA A 110 -4.29 -34.80 -25.16
N THR A 111 -5.06 -35.46 -26.00
CA THR A 111 -6.43 -35.89 -25.70
C THR A 111 -6.58 -37.38 -25.99
N GLY A 112 -7.41 -38.03 -25.19
CA GLY A 112 -7.81 -39.43 -25.33
C GLY A 112 -9.28 -39.52 -24.94
N ASN A 113 -10.14 -39.88 -25.88
CA ASN A 113 -11.58 -40.00 -25.69
C ASN A 113 -12.02 -41.39 -26.14
N MET A 114 -12.99 -41.95 -25.43
CA MET A 114 -13.69 -43.17 -25.80
C MET A 114 -15.17 -42.85 -25.79
N MET A 115 -15.84 -43.09 -26.91
CA MET A 115 -17.26 -42.85 -27.09
C MET A 115 -17.91 -44.15 -27.55
N GLY A 116 -18.98 -44.55 -26.88
CA GLY A 116 -19.80 -45.70 -27.27
C GLY A 116 -21.26 -45.26 -27.25
N GLY A 117 -22.00 -45.62 -28.28
CA GLY A 117 -23.43 -45.32 -28.37
C GLY A 117 -24.09 -46.04 -29.52
N ASP A 118 -25.38 -46.32 -29.36
CA ASP A 118 -26.23 -46.79 -30.44
C ASP A 118 -26.72 -45.56 -31.20
N ILE A 119 -26.27 -45.42 -32.46
CA ILE A 119 -26.73 -44.34 -33.31
C ILE A 119 -27.68 -44.91 -34.36
N ASP A 120 -28.98 -44.70 -34.16
CA ASP A 120 -29.99 -44.99 -35.17
C ASP A 120 -30.15 -43.80 -36.12
N TRP A 121 -29.47 -43.84 -37.27
CA TRP A 121 -29.60 -42.85 -38.35
C TRP A 121 -30.61 -43.26 -39.45
N ARG A 122 -31.55 -44.19 -39.19
CA ARG A 122 -32.64 -44.50 -40.15
C ARG A 122 -33.92 -43.84 -39.65
N ASP A 123 -34.56 -42.96 -40.42
CA ASP A 123 -35.05 -43.27 -41.76
C ASP A 123 -34.90 -42.09 -42.73
N ALA A 124 -34.04 -42.26 -43.74
CA ALA A 124 -34.22 -41.70 -45.07
C ALA A 124 -33.71 -42.75 -46.06
N ASP A 125 -34.62 -43.65 -46.44
CA ASP A 125 -34.53 -44.68 -47.49
C ASP A 125 -33.73 -45.98 -47.17
N GLY A 126 -34.37 -46.91 -46.45
CA GLY A 126 -34.71 -48.22 -47.03
C GLY A 126 -33.62 -49.29 -47.19
N LEU A 127 -32.72 -49.50 -46.20
CA LEU A 127 -31.88 -50.70 -46.14
C LEU A 127 -32.05 -51.50 -44.83
N PRO A 128 -31.99 -52.85 -44.87
CA PRO A 128 -32.37 -53.70 -43.76
C PRO A 128 -31.43 -53.55 -42.57
N ASP A 129 -32.03 -53.61 -41.39
CA ASP A 129 -31.49 -53.94 -40.07
C ASP A 129 -29.95 -53.96 -39.91
N SER A 130 -29.45 -52.96 -39.20
CA SER A 130 -28.19 -53.09 -38.46
C SER A 130 -28.18 -52.02 -37.37
N ASN A 131 -28.62 -52.44 -36.20
CA ASN A 131 -28.26 -51.79 -34.94
C ASN A 131 -26.72 -51.77 -34.87
N ARG A 132 -26.10 -50.69 -35.35
CA ARG A 132 -24.64 -50.51 -35.34
C ARG A 132 -24.30 -49.77 -34.06
N SER A 133 -23.97 -50.56 -33.03
CA SER A 133 -23.14 -50.05 -31.93
C SER A 133 -21.93 -49.37 -32.55
N THR A 134 -21.77 -48.09 -32.26
CA THR A 134 -20.64 -47.28 -32.74
C THR A 134 -19.72 -47.03 -31.57
N ASP A 135 -18.62 -47.78 -31.53
CA ASP A 135 -17.52 -47.55 -30.60
C ASP A 135 -16.42 -46.76 -31.31
N GLY A 136 -16.03 -45.64 -30.72
CA GLY A 136 -15.03 -44.72 -31.24
C GLY A 136 -13.96 -44.43 -30.20
N HIS A 137 -12.70 -44.68 -30.55
CA HIS A 137 -11.53 -44.31 -29.76
C HIS A 137 -10.77 -43.18 -30.47
N LEU A 138 -10.62 -42.03 -29.82
CA LEU A 138 -9.90 -40.89 -30.35
C LEU A 138 -8.73 -40.53 -29.45
N ALA A 139 -7.50 -40.73 -29.91
CA ALA A 139 -6.30 -40.27 -29.24
C ALA A 139 -5.45 -39.40 -30.19
N GLY A 140 -4.92 -38.29 -29.67
CA GLY A 140 -4.11 -37.39 -30.47
C GLY A 140 -3.62 -36.16 -29.72
N ILE A 141 -2.88 -35.33 -30.44
CA ILE A 141 -2.45 -34.00 -30.00
C ILE A 141 -3.45 -33.00 -30.58
N THR A 142 -4.03 -32.17 -29.73
CA THR A 142 -4.88 -31.05 -30.14
C THR A 142 -4.14 -29.74 -29.97
N ALA A 143 -4.43 -28.78 -30.84
CA ALA A 143 -4.14 -27.39 -30.59
C ALA A 143 -5.38 -26.55 -30.87
N SER A 144 -5.69 -25.60 -29.99
CA SER A 144 -6.77 -24.64 -30.18
C SER A 144 -6.26 -23.22 -29.95
N TRP A 145 -6.71 -22.29 -30.79
CA TRP A 145 -6.33 -20.90 -30.70
C TRP A 145 -7.45 -20.01 -31.23
N GLU A 146 -7.71 -18.89 -30.58
CA GLU A 146 -8.58 -17.84 -31.12
C GLU A 146 -7.71 -16.61 -31.35
N PRO A 147 -7.33 -16.33 -32.62
CA PRO A 147 -6.54 -15.15 -32.95
C PRO A 147 -7.26 -13.88 -32.52
N ASP A 148 -6.55 -12.99 -31.84
CA ASP A 148 -7.11 -11.73 -31.39
C ASP A 148 -7.05 -10.65 -32.49
N LEU A 149 -7.93 -10.76 -33.47
CA LEU A 149 -7.98 -9.84 -34.60
C LEU A 149 -8.45 -8.43 -34.21
N PHE A 150 -9.30 -8.33 -33.18
CA PHE A 150 -9.96 -7.09 -32.78
C PHE A 150 -9.43 -6.51 -31.45
N GLY A 151 -8.39 -7.11 -30.87
CA GLY A 151 -7.69 -6.60 -29.70
C GLY A 151 -8.39 -6.83 -28.35
N GLY A 152 -9.38 -7.72 -28.28
CA GLY A 152 -10.13 -8.02 -27.05
C GLY A 152 -9.26 -8.72 -26.01
N ARG A 153 -8.54 -9.77 -26.43
CA ARG A 153 -7.64 -10.53 -25.55
C ARG A 153 -6.40 -9.71 -25.16
N HIS A 154 -5.88 -8.88 -26.07
CA HIS A 154 -4.81 -7.92 -25.76
C HIS A 154 -5.28 -6.88 -24.74
N ALA A 155 -6.54 -6.42 -24.83
CA ALA A 155 -7.12 -5.51 -23.85
C ALA A 155 -7.28 -6.18 -22.48
N ASP A 156 -7.70 -7.46 -22.41
CA ASP A 156 -7.73 -8.21 -21.15
C ASP A 156 -6.32 -8.38 -20.54
N ALA A 157 -5.32 -8.73 -21.36
CA ALA A 157 -3.93 -8.81 -20.92
C ALA A 157 -3.40 -7.46 -20.41
N LYS A 158 -3.74 -6.36 -21.11
CA LYS A 158 -3.36 -5.01 -20.67
C LYS A 158 -4.06 -4.64 -19.35
N ALA A 159 -5.34 -4.98 -19.19
CA ALA A 159 -6.06 -4.75 -17.94
C ALA A 159 -5.43 -5.50 -16.76
N ALA A 160 -5.00 -6.76 -16.98
CA ALA A 160 -4.29 -7.53 -15.98
C ALA A 160 -2.90 -6.94 -15.68
N LYS A 161 -2.18 -6.43 -16.69
CA LYS A 161 -0.92 -5.71 -16.50
C LYS A 161 -1.08 -4.44 -15.67
N ASP A 162 -2.11 -3.64 -15.91
CA ASP A 162 -2.38 -2.45 -15.10
C ASP A 162 -2.80 -2.85 -13.67
N GLY A 163 -3.44 -4.00 -13.50
CA GLY A 163 -3.64 -4.62 -12.18
C GLY A 163 -2.34 -4.96 -11.44
N VAL A 164 -1.31 -5.44 -12.14
CA VAL A 164 0.02 -5.67 -11.55
C VAL A 164 0.63 -4.36 -11.05
N LYS A 165 0.56 -3.29 -11.84
CA LYS A 165 1.09 -1.98 -11.42
C LYS A 165 0.39 -1.47 -10.16
N ALA A 166 -0.94 -1.61 -10.09
CA ALA A 166 -1.68 -1.23 -8.89
C ALA A 166 -1.21 -2.01 -7.64
N GLU A 167 -0.91 -3.30 -7.77
CA GLU A 167 -0.32 -4.10 -6.67
C GLU A 167 1.11 -3.68 -6.33
N GLU A 168 1.92 -3.26 -7.31
CA GLU A 168 3.24 -2.67 -7.08
C GLU A 168 3.14 -1.36 -6.28
N GLU A 169 2.18 -0.51 -6.60
CA GLU A 169 1.91 0.70 -5.82
C GLU A 169 1.37 0.38 -4.41
N TYR A 170 0.55 -0.65 -4.24
CA TYR A 170 0.16 -1.11 -2.91
C TYR A 170 1.35 -1.62 -2.09
N PHE A 171 2.30 -2.30 -2.72
CA PHE A 171 3.55 -2.70 -2.07
C PHE A 171 4.36 -1.49 -1.58
N HIS A 172 4.53 -0.45 -2.39
CA HIS A 172 5.18 0.79 -1.96
C HIS A 172 4.42 1.48 -0.81
N GLY A 173 3.09 1.47 -0.86
CA GLY A 173 2.24 1.98 0.21
C GLY A 173 2.45 1.25 1.54
N VAL A 174 2.63 -0.07 1.52
CA VAL A 174 2.95 -0.86 2.72
C VAL A 174 4.33 -0.49 3.27
N GLN A 175 5.35 -0.32 2.42
CA GLN A 175 6.67 0.12 2.86
C GLN A 175 6.62 1.47 3.58
N MET A 176 5.91 2.45 3.00
CA MET A 176 5.70 3.76 3.60
C MET A 176 5.02 3.67 4.98
N VAL A 177 3.96 2.85 5.10
CA VAL A 177 3.26 2.66 6.37
C VAL A 177 4.16 2.00 7.42
N ILE A 178 4.90 0.96 7.05
CA ILE A 178 5.82 0.29 7.97
C ILE A 178 6.94 1.22 8.44
N ALA A 179 7.50 2.04 7.55
CA ALA A 179 8.50 3.04 7.92
C ALA A 179 7.94 4.06 8.94
N ALA A 180 6.75 4.59 8.67
CA ALA A 180 6.08 5.54 9.56
C ALA A 180 5.72 4.91 10.91
N ASP A 181 5.18 3.70 10.93
CA ASP A 181 4.80 2.99 12.15
C ASP A 181 6.01 2.60 13.02
N ALA A 182 7.12 2.21 12.39
CA ALA A 182 8.38 1.92 13.08
C ALA A 182 8.96 3.20 13.72
N ALA A 183 8.99 4.30 12.96
CA ALA A 183 9.44 5.60 13.45
C ALA A 183 8.55 6.12 14.60
N ASP A 184 7.23 6.05 14.45
CA ASP A 184 6.26 6.44 15.48
C ASP A 184 6.45 5.62 16.76
N SER A 185 6.58 4.30 16.63
CA SER A 185 6.80 3.41 17.79
C SER A 185 8.11 3.73 18.52
N TYR A 186 9.20 3.92 17.78
CA TYR A 186 10.51 4.24 18.35
C TYR A 186 10.52 5.60 19.05
N LEU A 187 10.03 6.65 18.38
CA LEU A 187 10.03 8.02 18.93
C LEU A 187 9.06 8.17 20.10
N ARG A 188 7.90 7.48 20.08
CA ARG A 188 7.02 7.40 21.25
C ARG A 188 7.67 6.68 22.43
N ALA A 189 8.45 5.62 22.19
CA ALA A 189 9.18 4.96 23.26
C ALA A 189 10.15 5.93 23.95
N GLN A 190 10.90 6.71 23.16
CA GLN A 190 11.78 7.75 23.69
C GLN A 190 11.01 8.85 24.45
N GLY A 191 9.87 9.32 23.92
CA GLY A 191 8.99 10.29 24.61
C GLY A 191 8.52 9.78 25.97
N VAL A 192 8.08 8.52 26.04
CA VAL A 192 7.67 7.87 27.29
C VAL A 192 8.84 7.75 28.28
N GLN A 193 10.05 7.41 27.83
CA GLN A 193 11.24 7.40 28.70
C GLN A 193 11.50 8.78 29.33
N ARG A 194 11.38 9.85 28.54
CA ARG A 194 11.51 11.23 29.05
C ARG A 194 10.40 11.57 30.05
N GLN A 195 9.17 11.12 29.81
CA GLN A 195 8.05 11.30 30.73
C GLN A 195 8.26 10.54 32.05
N ILE A 196 8.83 9.32 32.01
CA ILE A 196 9.20 8.56 33.21
C ILE A 196 10.25 9.33 34.00
N ALA A 197 11.30 9.84 33.34
CA ALA A 197 12.36 10.60 34.00
C ALA A 197 11.81 11.88 34.67
N LEU A 198 10.92 12.61 34.00
CA LEU A 198 10.26 13.79 34.57
C LEU A 198 9.36 13.43 35.76
N THR A 199 8.61 12.33 35.66
CA THR A 199 7.76 11.81 36.74
C THR A 199 8.60 11.45 37.96
N ASP A 200 9.75 10.81 37.76
CA ASP A 200 10.68 10.44 38.82
C ASP A 200 11.28 11.67 39.53
N GLN A 201 11.58 12.75 38.79
CA GLN A 201 11.97 14.04 39.38
C GLN A 201 10.85 14.68 40.20
N GLY A 202 9.60 14.59 39.73
CA GLY A 202 8.42 15.06 40.47
C GLY A 202 8.19 14.28 41.77
N ILE A 203 8.30 12.95 41.72
CA ILE A 203 8.21 12.07 42.90
C ILE A 203 9.29 12.43 43.92
N ALA A 204 10.53 12.65 43.47
CA ALA A 204 11.63 13.05 44.35
C ALA A 204 11.36 14.42 45.01
N THR A 205 10.91 15.41 44.24
CA THR A 205 10.61 16.77 44.72
C THR A 205 9.46 16.77 45.72
N LEU A 206 8.36 16.06 45.44
CA LEU A 206 7.24 15.89 46.36
C LEU A 206 7.63 15.09 47.62
N GLY A 207 8.56 14.14 47.49
CA GLY A 207 9.14 13.42 48.63
C GLY A 207 9.90 14.35 49.58
N GLN A 208 10.68 15.28 49.04
CA GLN A 208 11.36 16.33 49.81
C GLN A 208 10.36 17.29 50.45
N LEU A 209 9.33 17.72 49.70
CA LEU A 209 8.30 18.63 50.21
C LEU A 209 7.50 18.00 51.36
N ARG A 210 7.21 16.70 51.27
CA ARG A 210 6.56 15.95 52.35
C ARG A 210 7.44 15.93 53.60
N ALA A 211 8.73 15.62 53.47
CA ALA A 211 9.66 15.58 54.61
C ALA A 211 9.76 16.96 55.28
N TYR A 212 9.84 18.03 54.48
CA TYR A 212 9.80 19.41 54.98
C TYR A 212 8.49 19.74 55.72
N GLY A 213 7.34 19.38 55.14
CA GLY A 213 6.03 19.56 55.78
C GLY A 213 5.89 18.80 57.10
N GLN A 214 6.38 17.55 57.16
CA GLN A 214 6.39 16.73 58.37
C GLN A 214 7.25 17.36 59.49
N ALA A 215 8.42 17.90 59.14
CA ALA A 215 9.28 18.60 60.11
C ALA A 215 8.59 19.85 60.67
N ARG A 216 7.90 20.63 59.83
CA ARG A 216 7.13 21.81 60.28
C ARG A 216 5.91 21.45 61.11
N PHE A 217 5.22 20.35 60.79
CA PHE A 217 4.12 19.86 61.61
C PHE A 217 4.62 19.45 63.00
N ALA A 218 5.74 18.72 63.07
CA ALA A 218 6.37 18.32 64.33
C ALA A 218 6.82 19.51 65.20
N SER A 219 7.15 20.66 64.59
CA SER A 219 7.47 21.91 65.29
C SER A 219 6.26 22.81 65.56
N GLY A 220 5.04 22.38 65.24
CA GLY A 220 3.81 23.17 65.42
C GLY A 220 3.61 24.32 64.43
N GLN A 221 4.37 24.33 63.33
CA GLN A 221 4.40 25.40 62.32
C GLN A 221 3.60 25.08 61.04
N ALA A 222 2.96 23.91 60.97
CA ALA A 222 2.11 23.47 59.87
C ALA A 222 0.96 22.61 60.43
N THR A 223 -0.05 22.35 59.61
CA THR A 223 -1.18 21.50 59.97
C THR A 223 -1.02 20.08 59.42
N ALA A 224 -1.74 19.12 60.01
CA ALA A 224 -1.82 17.77 59.45
C ALA A 224 -2.44 17.76 58.03
N ALA A 225 -3.31 18.73 57.72
CA ALA A 225 -3.89 18.89 56.40
C ALA A 225 -2.84 19.26 55.34
N ASP A 226 -1.88 20.14 55.67
CA ASP A 226 -0.79 20.52 54.78
C ASP A 226 0.07 19.31 54.38
N VAL A 227 0.41 18.46 55.35
CA VAL A 227 1.18 17.22 55.11
C VAL A 227 0.38 16.25 54.23
N ARG A 228 -0.90 16.03 54.56
CA ARG A 228 -1.78 15.13 53.80
C ARG A 228 -1.99 15.60 52.36
N MET A 229 -2.04 16.90 52.10
CA MET A 229 -2.14 17.45 50.74
C MET A 229 -0.91 17.09 49.91
N VAL A 230 0.30 17.18 50.48
CA VAL A 230 1.53 16.78 49.77
C VAL A 230 1.60 15.26 49.59
N GLU A 231 1.17 14.47 50.58
CA GLU A 231 1.09 13.01 50.47
C GLU A 231 0.11 12.55 49.38
N GLN A 232 -1.03 13.23 49.25
CA GLN A 232 -2.00 12.98 48.18
C GLN A 232 -1.37 13.24 46.81
N LYS A 233 -0.72 14.40 46.58
CA LYS A 233 0.00 14.70 45.33
C LYS A 233 1.12 13.71 45.03
N LEU A 234 1.89 13.31 46.05
CA LEU A 234 2.97 12.32 45.91
C LEU A 234 2.39 10.96 45.48
N SER A 235 1.26 10.56 46.06
CA SER A 235 0.59 9.30 45.73
C SER A 235 0.04 9.32 44.31
N GLU A 236 -0.56 10.44 43.87
CA GLU A 236 -1.00 10.62 42.49
C GLU A 236 0.15 10.53 41.48
N MET A 237 1.27 11.19 41.76
CA MET A 237 2.43 11.15 40.87
C MET A 237 3.03 9.74 40.79
N LYS A 238 3.15 9.05 41.94
CA LYS A 238 3.59 7.65 41.98
C LYS A 238 2.65 6.72 41.20
N ALA A 239 1.35 6.96 41.26
CA ALA A 239 0.35 6.16 40.54
C ALA A 239 0.45 6.31 39.00
N ARG A 240 1.01 7.42 38.49
CA ARG A 240 1.21 7.62 37.05
C ARG A 240 2.35 6.75 36.49
N ARG A 241 3.40 6.51 37.28
CA ARG A 241 4.63 5.87 36.80
C ARG A 241 4.43 4.46 36.23
N PRO A 242 3.68 3.53 36.86
CA PRO A 242 3.46 2.19 36.31
C PRO A 242 2.81 2.19 34.92
N LEU A 243 1.87 3.11 34.66
CA LEU A 243 1.22 3.24 33.35
C LEU A 243 2.20 3.70 32.27
N LEU A 244 3.15 4.57 32.61
CA LEU A 244 4.21 4.98 31.68
C LEU A 244 5.15 3.81 31.35
N VAL A 245 5.53 3.02 32.35
CA VAL A 245 6.35 1.81 32.12
C VAL A 245 5.63 0.82 31.21
N ALA A 246 4.34 0.56 31.45
CA ALA A 246 3.54 -0.29 30.58
C ALA A 246 3.44 0.25 29.14
N ARG A 247 3.34 1.57 28.97
CA ARG A 247 3.31 2.21 27.64
C ARG A 247 4.65 2.10 26.91
N LEU A 248 5.77 2.18 27.63
CA LEU A 248 7.09 1.96 27.07
C LEU A 248 7.22 0.52 26.54
N ASP A 249 6.82 -0.46 27.34
CA ASP A 249 6.81 -1.86 26.92
C ASP A 249 5.91 -2.10 25.71
N LEU A 250 4.74 -1.44 25.65
CA LEU A 250 3.85 -1.53 24.49
C LEU A 250 4.53 -1.05 23.20
N MET A 251 5.21 0.10 23.24
CA MET A 251 5.91 0.63 22.05
C MET A 251 7.06 -0.28 21.63
N ARG A 252 7.80 -0.84 22.59
CA ARG A 252 8.86 -1.84 22.33
C ARG A 252 8.32 -3.08 21.63
N ARG A 253 7.22 -3.63 22.13
CA ARG A 253 6.58 -4.83 21.56
C ARG A 253 6.02 -4.56 20.17
N ARG A 254 5.43 -3.38 19.94
CA ARG A 254 4.98 -2.96 18.59
C ARG A 254 6.14 -2.92 17.61
N LEU A 255 7.27 -2.34 18.00
CA LEU A 255 8.47 -2.28 17.16
C LEU A 255 9.04 -3.67 16.86
N ALA A 256 9.00 -4.59 17.84
CA ALA A 256 9.41 -5.98 17.63
C ALA A 256 8.54 -6.68 16.56
N VAL A 257 7.22 -6.53 16.64
CA VAL A 257 6.27 -7.11 15.66
C VAL A 257 6.49 -6.53 14.26
N LEU A 258 6.64 -5.21 14.15
CA LEU A 258 6.96 -4.54 12.88
C LEU A 258 8.30 -5.02 12.28
N SER A 259 9.22 -5.44 13.15
CA SER A 259 10.54 -5.98 12.78
C SER A 259 10.54 -7.50 12.56
N GLY A 260 9.38 -8.17 12.57
CA GLY A 260 9.28 -9.62 12.40
C GLY A 260 9.89 -10.43 13.56
N GLN A 261 10.06 -9.83 14.73
CA GLN A 261 10.60 -10.45 15.93
C GLN A 261 9.50 -10.74 16.95
N THR A 262 9.76 -11.65 17.89
CA THR A 262 8.85 -11.86 19.02
C THR A 262 8.88 -10.67 19.98
N PRO A 263 7.77 -10.33 20.67
CA PRO A 263 7.68 -9.16 21.55
C PRO A 263 8.73 -9.11 22.68
N GLU A 264 9.24 -10.27 23.09
CA GLU A 264 10.26 -10.43 24.13
C GLU A 264 11.69 -10.20 23.62
N GLY A 265 11.92 -10.29 22.31
CA GLY A 265 13.25 -10.32 21.71
C GLY A 265 13.95 -8.96 21.58
N LEU A 266 13.20 -7.85 21.67
CA LEU A 266 13.76 -6.51 21.51
C LEU A 266 14.22 -5.95 22.88
N ALA A 267 15.49 -5.57 22.96
CA ALA A 267 16.04 -4.88 24.12
C ALA A 267 15.34 -3.53 24.37
N ALA A 268 15.43 -3.01 25.60
CA ALA A 268 14.95 -1.67 25.89
C ALA A 268 15.70 -0.64 25.02
N PRO A 269 15.01 0.38 24.48
CA PRO A 269 15.67 1.43 23.73
C PRO A 269 16.71 2.14 24.61
N PRO A 270 17.83 2.60 24.03
CA PRO A 270 18.86 3.32 24.78
C PRO A 270 18.27 4.57 25.45
N THR A 271 19.02 5.16 26.38
CA THR A 271 18.66 6.46 26.96
C THR A 271 18.44 7.46 25.83
N PRO A 272 17.29 8.15 25.80
CA PRO A 272 16.96 9.02 24.69
C PRO A 272 17.93 10.21 24.60
N PRO A 273 18.35 10.62 23.39
CA PRO A 273 19.17 11.82 23.20
C PRO A 273 18.39 13.08 23.56
N ALA A 274 19.08 14.24 23.49
CA ALA A 274 18.44 15.54 23.62
C ALA A 274 17.24 15.66 22.65
N TYR A 275 16.17 16.32 23.10
CA TYR A 275 14.95 16.40 22.31
C TYR A 275 15.20 17.22 21.04
N PHE A 276 14.88 16.64 19.89
CA PHE A 276 14.98 17.30 18.59
C PHE A 276 13.82 16.86 17.69
N VAL A 277 13.09 17.84 17.14
CA VAL A 277 12.12 17.61 16.06
C VAL A 277 12.62 18.36 14.84
N PRO A 278 12.75 17.69 13.68
CA PRO A 278 13.10 18.36 12.45
C PRO A 278 12.08 19.45 12.08
N PRO A 279 12.52 20.49 11.35
CA PRO A 279 11.60 21.44 10.74
C PRO A 279 10.64 20.72 9.79
N ALA A 280 9.46 21.29 9.57
CA ALA A 280 8.53 20.77 8.58
C ALA A 280 9.19 20.80 7.17
N PRO A 281 9.03 19.74 6.35
CA PRO A 281 9.49 19.77 4.96
C PRO A 281 8.87 20.94 4.20
N VAL A 282 9.66 21.62 3.37
CA VAL A 282 9.23 22.79 2.58
C VAL A 282 9.29 22.51 1.08
N GLY A 283 8.69 23.39 0.28
CA GLY A 283 8.82 23.37 -1.18
C GLY A 283 8.10 22.21 -1.88
N GLN A 284 7.15 21.56 -1.20
CA GLN A 284 6.37 20.45 -1.76
C GLN A 284 5.23 20.99 -2.62
N MET A 285 5.09 20.50 -3.85
CA MET A 285 4.04 20.93 -4.78
C MET A 285 2.94 19.87 -4.90
N PRO A 286 1.66 20.27 -5.06
CA PRO A 286 0.56 19.31 -5.15
C PRO A 286 0.75 18.21 -6.20
N ASP A 287 1.21 18.56 -7.39
CA ASP A 287 1.53 17.61 -8.46
C ASP A 287 2.61 16.60 -8.04
N THR A 288 3.75 17.07 -7.53
CA THR A 288 4.86 16.21 -7.09
C THR A 288 4.48 15.31 -5.91
N VAL A 289 3.58 15.74 -5.04
CA VAL A 289 3.05 14.91 -3.94
C VAL A 289 2.13 13.83 -4.49
N LEU A 290 1.18 14.19 -5.35
CA LEU A 290 0.26 13.23 -5.96
C LEU A 290 1.00 12.18 -6.81
N GLU A 291 2.08 12.56 -7.48
CA GLU A 291 2.93 11.64 -8.25
C GLU A 291 3.78 10.71 -7.37
N ARG A 292 4.08 11.08 -6.12
CA ARG A 292 4.82 10.22 -5.18
C ARG A 292 3.93 9.31 -4.34
N ARG A 293 2.63 9.60 -4.28
CA ARG A 293 1.67 8.89 -3.41
C ARG A 293 1.23 7.56 -4.02
N PRO A 294 1.64 6.41 -3.45
CA PRO A 294 1.30 5.11 -4.05
C PRO A 294 -0.20 4.82 -4.04
N ASP A 295 -0.94 5.32 -3.05
CA ASP A 295 -2.40 5.18 -2.99
C ASP A 295 -3.12 5.87 -4.16
N VAL A 296 -2.63 7.05 -4.57
CA VAL A 296 -3.16 7.79 -5.73
C VAL A 296 -2.78 7.09 -7.04
N ARG A 297 -1.52 6.65 -7.17
CA ARG A 297 -1.04 5.93 -8.35
C ARG A 297 -1.76 4.60 -8.57
N ALA A 298 -1.98 3.83 -7.51
CA ALA A 298 -2.74 2.58 -7.56
C ALA A 298 -4.16 2.81 -8.12
N ARG A 299 -4.82 3.92 -7.73
CA ARG A 299 -6.15 4.28 -8.25
C ARG A 299 -6.11 4.65 -9.72
N ARG A 300 -5.05 5.32 -10.18
CA ARG A 300 -4.83 5.62 -11.60
C ARG A 300 -4.68 4.33 -12.42
N ASP A 301 -3.87 3.38 -11.95
CA ASP A 301 -3.71 2.09 -12.61
C ASP A 301 -5.02 1.28 -12.64
N GLN A 302 -5.86 1.41 -11.60
CA GLN A 302 -7.20 0.81 -11.60
C GLN A 302 -8.14 1.42 -12.65
N VAL A 303 -8.05 2.73 -12.91
CA VAL A 303 -8.77 3.39 -14.02
C VAL A 303 -8.32 2.81 -15.35
N ASP A 304 -7.01 2.67 -15.57
CA ASP A 304 -6.46 2.09 -16.79
C ASP A 304 -6.90 0.63 -16.98
N ALA A 305 -6.89 -0.17 -15.90
CA ALA A 305 -7.39 -1.53 -15.90
C ALA A 305 -8.89 -1.59 -16.27
N ALA A 306 -9.72 -0.71 -15.69
CA ALA A 306 -11.15 -0.63 -16.00
C ALA A 306 -11.41 -0.22 -17.46
N LEU A 307 -10.62 0.73 -17.99
CA LEU A 307 -10.70 1.17 -19.37
C LEU A 307 -10.39 0.01 -20.34
N ASN A 308 -9.37 -0.79 -20.03
CA ASN A 308 -9.01 -1.94 -20.85
C ASN A 308 -10.05 -3.09 -20.76
N ARG A 309 -10.71 -3.27 -19.61
CA ARG A 309 -11.88 -4.17 -19.51
C ARG A 309 -13.06 -3.70 -20.35
N LEU A 310 -13.33 -2.39 -20.42
CA LEU A 310 -14.36 -1.84 -21.31
C LEU A 310 -14.02 -2.07 -22.78
N LYS A 311 -12.74 -1.92 -23.18
CA LYS A 311 -12.26 -2.26 -24.53
C LYS A 311 -12.56 -3.72 -24.87
N SER A 312 -12.16 -4.65 -24.00
CA SER A 312 -12.45 -6.08 -24.18
C SER A 312 -13.95 -6.33 -24.31
N ALA A 313 -14.77 -5.80 -23.40
CA ALA A 313 -16.23 -5.97 -23.44
C ALA A 313 -16.87 -5.48 -24.76
N LYS A 314 -16.37 -4.40 -25.36
CA LYS A 314 -16.88 -3.93 -26.66
C LYS A 314 -16.55 -4.88 -27.81
N THR A 315 -15.44 -5.62 -27.74
CA THR A 315 -15.09 -6.62 -28.76
C THR A 315 -16.03 -7.82 -28.80
N ASP A 316 -16.85 -8.04 -27.77
CA ASP A 316 -17.90 -9.08 -27.79
C ASP A 316 -18.96 -8.86 -28.88
N LEU A 317 -19.07 -7.63 -29.43
CA LEU A 317 -19.95 -7.31 -30.56
C LEU A 317 -19.41 -7.80 -31.92
N LEU A 318 -18.16 -8.25 -31.97
CA LEU A 318 -17.47 -8.60 -33.21
C LEU A 318 -17.37 -10.13 -33.37
N PRO A 319 -17.17 -10.62 -34.61
CA PRO A 319 -16.94 -12.03 -34.84
C PRO A 319 -15.70 -12.52 -34.07
N ARG A 320 -15.76 -13.75 -33.56
CA ARG A 320 -14.62 -14.49 -33.04
C ARG A 320 -14.24 -15.59 -34.02
N PHE A 321 -12.95 -15.84 -34.15
CA PHE A 321 -12.40 -16.84 -35.06
C PHE A 321 -11.64 -17.87 -34.25
N GLY A 322 -11.99 -19.14 -34.35
CA GLY A 322 -11.26 -20.23 -33.74
C GLY A 322 -10.48 -21.02 -34.78
N LEU A 323 -9.26 -21.41 -34.43
CA LEU A 323 -8.43 -22.34 -35.17
C LEU A 323 -8.27 -23.57 -34.31
N GLU A 324 -8.75 -24.70 -34.82
CA GLU A 324 -8.61 -26.00 -34.17
C GLU A 324 -7.76 -26.89 -35.06
N PHE A 325 -6.76 -27.52 -34.45
CA PHE A 325 -5.89 -28.49 -35.07
C PHE A 325 -5.96 -29.79 -34.29
N PHE A 326 -6.14 -30.89 -35.02
CA PHE A 326 -6.02 -32.24 -34.48
C PHE A 326 -4.91 -32.96 -35.24
N GLY A 327 -3.81 -33.26 -34.56
CA GLY A 327 -2.65 -33.97 -35.09
C GLY A 327 -2.47 -35.32 -34.40
N GLY A 328 -2.16 -36.36 -35.16
CA GLY A 328 -2.11 -37.74 -34.67
C GLY A 328 -2.98 -38.65 -35.54
N ASP A 329 -3.10 -39.91 -35.15
CA ASP A 329 -3.69 -40.95 -36.01
C ASP A 329 -5.18 -40.72 -36.30
N GLY A 330 -5.91 -39.91 -35.51
CA GLY A 330 -7.27 -39.42 -35.87
C GLY A 330 -8.23 -40.50 -36.37
N ARG A 331 -8.02 -41.75 -35.94
CA ARG A 331 -8.73 -42.91 -36.47
C ARG A 331 -10.11 -42.96 -35.85
N LEU A 332 -11.16 -42.67 -36.62
CA LEU A 332 -12.45 -43.29 -36.36
C LEU A 332 -12.32 -44.75 -36.78
N HIS A 333 -11.99 -45.63 -35.82
CA HIS A 333 -12.01 -47.07 -36.08
C HIS A 333 -13.46 -47.54 -35.98
N PHE A 334 -14.11 -47.78 -37.12
CA PHE A 334 -15.41 -48.41 -37.16
C PHE A 334 -15.19 -49.92 -37.26
N ASP A 335 -15.53 -50.65 -36.20
CA ASP A 335 -15.45 -52.10 -36.23
C ASP A 335 -16.41 -52.65 -37.30
N GLY A 336 -15.91 -53.54 -38.17
CA GLY A 336 -16.72 -54.24 -39.18
C GLY A 336 -16.82 -53.64 -40.59
N ILE A 337 -16.09 -52.57 -40.94
CA ILE A 337 -16.04 -52.05 -42.33
C ILE A 337 -14.58 -51.96 -42.84
N PRO A 338 -14.09 -52.93 -43.64
CA PRO A 338 -12.75 -52.90 -44.21
C PRO A 338 -12.61 -51.75 -45.23
N GLY A 339 -11.65 -50.84 -45.02
CA GLY A 339 -11.24 -49.81 -46.00
C GLY A 339 -11.55 -48.36 -45.65
N LEU A 340 -12.14 -48.06 -44.49
CA LEU A 340 -12.50 -46.69 -44.05
C LEU A 340 -11.53 -46.08 -43.01
N SER A 341 -10.29 -46.55 -42.95
CA SER A 341 -9.23 -45.96 -42.13
C SER A 341 -8.40 -44.97 -42.95
N GLY A 342 -8.66 -43.68 -42.79
CA GLY A 342 -7.85 -42.60 -43.36
C GLY A 342 -6.95 -41.95 -42.30
N THR A 343 -5.71 -41.63 -42.66
CA THR A 343 -4.81 -40.81 -41.85
C THR A 343 -4.82 -39.39 -42.37
N GLY A 344 -5.26 -38.42 -41.56
CA GLY A 344 -5.22 -37.00 -41.91
C GLY A 344 -5.34 -36.12 -40.67
N GLY A 345 -4.46 -35.13 -40.55
CA GLY A 345 -4.65 -34.06 -39.56
C GLY A 345 -5.84 -33.19 -39.97
N LEU A 346 -6.71 -32.87 -39.02
CA LEU A 346 -7.85 -31.99 -39.25
C LEU A 346 -7.46 -30.56 -38.85
N ILE A 347 -7.71 -29.61 -39.76
CA ILE A 347 -7.66 -28.17 -39.47
C ILE A 347 -9.07 -27.64 -39.65
N ALA A 348 -9.65 -27.09 -38.59
CA ALA A 348 -10.94 -26.42 -38.63
C ALA A 348 -10.77 -24.93 -38.33
N LEU A 349 -11.39 -24.10 -39.17
CA LEU A 349 -11.60 -22.68 -38.91
C LEU A 349 -13.05 -22.50 -38.47
N THR A 350 -13.25 -22.10 -37.22
CA THR A 350 -14.58 -21.80 -36.69
C THR A 350 -14.78 -20.29 -36.66
N THR A 351 -16.00 -19.85 -36.92
CA THR A 351 -16.39 -18.44 -36.80
C THR A 351 -17.65 -18.35 -35.97
N TYR A 352 -17.67 -17.40 -35.04
CA TYR A 352 -18.82 -17.16 -34.17
C TYR A 352 -19.13 -15.67 -34.12
N LEU A 353 -20.31 -15.29 -34.59
CA LEU A 353 -20.82 -13.93 -34.51
C LEU A 353 -22.16 -13.94 -33.75
N PRO A 354 -22.26 -13.34 -32.56
CA PRO A 354 -23.52 -13.25 -31.85
C PRO A 354 -24.53 -12.37 -32.60
N ILE A 355 -25.62 -12.96 -33.11
CA ILE A 355 -26.70 -12.23 -33.79
C ILE A 355 -27.77 -11.77 -32.79
N PHE A 356 -28.18 -12.65 -31.87
CA PHE A 356 -29.16 -12.36 -30.83
C PHE A 356 -28.65 -12.87 -29.48
N THR A 357 -28.62 -11.99 -28.48
CA THR A 357 -28.12 -12.32 -27.13
C THR A 357 -29.04 -11.87 -26.01
N ALA A 358 -30.31 -11.55 -26.31
CA ALA A 358 -31.26 -10.99 -25.34
C ALA A 358 -30.66 -9.84 -24.50
N ASN A 359 -29.98 -8.90 -25.18
CA ASN A 359 -29.29 -7.74 -24.59
C ASN A 359 -28.08 -8.03 -23.68
N ARG A 360 -27.65 -9.29 -23.53
CA ARG A 360 -26.54 -9.69 -22.65
C ARG A 360 -25.22 -8.95 -22.93
N ILE A 361 -24.85 -8.82 -24.21
CA ILE A 361 -23.59 -8.14 -24.59
C ILE A 361 -23.64 -6.65 -24.26
N GLN A 362 -24.75 -5.98 -24.62
CA GLN A 362 -24.92 -4.56 -24.29
C GLN A 362 -24.90 -4.35 -22.78
N ALA A 363 -25.63 -5.16 -22.01
CA ALA A 363 -25.61 -5.09 -20.55
C ALA A 363 -24.20 -5.25 -19.96
N ARG A 364 -23.36 -6.15 -20.52
CA ARG A 364 -21.95 -6.30 -20.12
C ARG A 364 -21.13 -5.05 -20.42
N ILE A 365 -21.33 -4.41 -21.59
CA ILE A 365 -20.66 -3.15 -21.95
C ILE A 365 -21.09 -2.02 -21.02
N HIS A 366 -22.39 -1.88 -20.75
CA HIS A 366 -22.91 -0.88 -19.81
C HIS A 366 -22.33 -1.09 -18.41
N ALA A 367 -22.26 -2.33 -17.93
CA ALA A 367 -21.64 -2.66 -16.64
C ALA A 367 -20.13 -2.34 -16.63
N ALA A 368 -19.40 -2.61 -17.71
CA ALA A 368 -18.00 -2.25 -17.82
C ALA A 368 -17.78 -0.72 -17.87
N SER A 369 -18.68 0.02 -18.54
CA SER A 369 -18.67 1.49 -18.55
C SER A 369 -18.90 2.05 -17.15
N ALA A 370 -19.94 1.58 -16.46
CA ALA A 370 -20.23 2.03 -15.09
C ALA A 370 -19.08 1.73 -14.11
N ARG A 371 -18.36 0.61 -14.30
CA ARG A 371 -17.15 0.30 -13.51
C ARG A 371 -16.00 1.26 -13.81
N LEU A 372 -15.83 1.70 -15.06
CA LEU A 372 -14.85 2.72 -15.42
C LEU A 372 -15.21 4.07 -14.80
N ASP A 373 -16.47 4.49 -14.89
CA ASP A 373 -16.94 5.73 -14.28
C ASP A 373 -16.74 5.72 -12.75
N ALA A 374 -17.05 4.59 -12.10
CA ALA A 374 -16.78 4.39 -10.67
C ALA A 374 -15.29 4.38 -10.33
N ALA A 375 -14.43 3.83 -11.20
CA ALA A 375 -12.98 3.88 -11.01
C ALA A 375 -12.44 5.31 -11.10
N VAL A 376 -12.93 6.12 -12.05
CA VAL A 376 -12.56 7.54 -12.17
C VAL A 376 -13.02 8.33 -10.95
N ALA A 377 -14.26 8.13 -10.48
CA ALA A 377 -14.73 8.74 -9.25
C ALA A 377 -13.89 8.30 -8.03
N GLY A 378 -13.41 7.06 -8.01
CA GLY A 378 -12.49 6.55 -7.00
C GLY A 378 -11.11 7.22 -7.03
N TYR A 379 -10.60 7.52 -8.22
CA TYR A 379 -9.37 8.30 -8.41
C TYR A 379 -9.57 9.75 -7.96
N ASP A 380 -10.64 10.41 -8.38
CA ASP A 380 -11.00 11.78 -7.97
C ASP A 380 -11.11 11.90 -6.44
N LYS A 381 -11.77 10.93 -5.80
CA LYS A 381 -11.83 10.85 -4.34
C LYS A 381 -10.43 10.75 -3.72
N SER A 382 -9.54 9.93 -4.28
CA SER A 382 -8.16 9.79 -3.80
C SER A 382 -7.37 11.08 -3.92
N LEU A 383 -7.53 11.83 -5.02
CA LEU A 383 -6.89 13.13 -5.21
C LEU A 383 -7.34 14.14 -4.16
N LEU A 384 -8.66 14.27 -3.95
CA LEU A 384 -9.22 15.21 -2.98
C LEU A 384 -8.77 14.89 -1.55
N HIS A 385 -8.81 13.61 -1.16
CA HIS A 385 -8.32 13.18 0.15
C HIS A 385 -6.82 13.46 0.32
N ALA A 386 -6.00 13.15 -0.69
CA ALA A 386 -4.57 13.39 -0.62
C ALA A 386 -4.22 14.87 -0.47
N LEU A 387 -4.92 15.75 -1.19
CA LEU A 387 -4.74 17.20 -1.08
C LEU A 387 -5.15 17.73 0.30
N ALA A 388 -6.31 17.30 0.81
CA ALA A 388 -6.79 17.70 2.13
C ALA A 388 -5.86 17.23 3.26
N GLU A 389 -5.40 15.97 3.21
CA GLU A 389 -4.49 15.41 4.21
C GLU A 389 -3.18 16.19 4.33
N VAL A 390 -2.67 16.73 3.22
CA VAL A 390 -1.44 17.55 3.23
C VAL A 390 -1.68 18.89 3.88
N GLU A 391 -2.74 19.61 3.49
CA GLU A 391 -3.08 20.92 4.10
C GLU A 391 -3.36 20.79 5.59
N ASP A 392 -4.16 19.79 5.99
CA ASP A 392 -4.48 19.52 7.40
C ASP A 392 -3.22 19.16 8.21
N SER A 393 -2.30 18.39 7.62
CA SER A 393 -1.05 17.99 8.28
C SER A 393 -0.11 19.18 8.46
N TYR A 394 -0.01 20.07 7.46
CA TYR A 394 0.77 21.31 7.59
C TYR A 394 0.17 22.24 8.63
N GLU A 395 -1.14 22.50 8.59
CA GLU A 395 -1.84 23.37 9.55
C GLU A 395 -1.62 22.88 10.99
N ASN A 396 -1.84 21.58 11.25
CA ASN A 396 -1.60 20.98 12.55
C ASN A 396 -0.12 21.12 12.98
N ARG A 397 0.82 20.89 12.05
CA ARG A 397 2.25 20.99 12.34
C ARG A 397 2.66 22.43 12.67
N LEU A 398 2.13 23.42 11.96
CA LEU A 398 2.38 24.85 12.21
C LEU A 398 1.78 25.32 13.54
N GLY A 399 0.57 24.87 13.88
CA GLY A 399 -0.03 25.15 15.19
C GLY A 399 0.82 24.63 16.35
N LEU A 400 1.43 23.44 16.19
CA LEU A 400 2.34 22.86 17.18
C LEU A 400 3.68 23.60 17.27
N ASP A 401 4.20 24.15 16.16
CA ASP A 401 5.38 25.04 16.17
C ASP A 401 5.09 26.33 16.96
N ALA A 402 3.97 26.99 16.67
CA ALA A 402 3.59 28.22 17.35
C ALA A 402 3.41 28.00 18.86
N ARG A 403 2.79 26.88 19.24
CA ARG A 403 2.62 26.48 20.64
C ARG A 403 3.96 26.17 21.34
N ASP A 404 4.92 25.58 20.62
CA ASP A 404 6.25 25.25 21.16
C ASP A 404 7.01 26.49 21.62
N VAL A 405 6.89 27.60 20.88
CA VAL A 405 7.52 28.89 21.21
C VAL A 405 7.03 29.42 22.55
N GLU A 406 5.72 29.47 22.76
CA GLU A 406 5.12 29.99 24.00
C GLU A 406 5.38 29.07 25.20
N LEU A 407 5.29 27.75 25.01
CA LEU A 407 5.58 26.79 26.08
C LEU A 407 7.05 26.81 26.50
N THR A 408 7.98 26.95 25.54
CA THR A 408 9.41 27.06 25.85
C THR A 408 9.72 28.34 26.62
N ARG A 409 9.06 29.46 26.27
CA ARG A 409 9.15 30.71 27.03
C ARG A 409 8.61 30.54 28.46
N ALA A 410 7.47 29.90 28.62
CA ALA A 410 6.88 29.61 29.93
C ALA A 410 7.77 28.70 30.79
N GLN A 411 8.39 27.68 30.18
CA GLN A 411 9.35 26.80 30.85
C GLN A 411 10.58 27.58 31.33
N ALA A 412 11.16 28.44 30.48
CA ALA A 412 12.30 29.27 30.85
C ALA A 412 11.97 30.20 32.02
N GLN A 413 10.80 30.83 32.01
CA GLN A 413 10.32 31.68 33.12
C GLN A 413 10.11 30.88 34.40
N ALA A 414 9.46 29.71 34.34
CA ALA A 414 9.27 28.86 35.51
C ALA A 414 10.60 28.36 36.09
N GLY A 415 11.58 28.05 35.22
CA GLY A 415 12.94 27.72 35.61
C GLY A 415 13.64 28.88 36.33
N GLN A 416 13.51 30.11 35.82
CA GLN A 416 14.06 31.31 36.47
C GLN A 416 13.42 31.55 37.84
N VAL A 417 12.09 31.44 37.96
CA VAL A 417 11.38 31.58 39.24
C VAL A 417 11.88 30.55 40.26
N ALA A 418 12.07 29.30 39.85
CA ALA A 418 12.61 28.26 40.72
C ALA A 418 14.05 28.58 41.17
N HIS A 419 14.87 29.15 40.28
CA HIS A 419 16.23 29.61 40.61
C HIS A 419 16.21 30.77 41.61
N ASP A 420 15.39 31.80 41.37
CA ASP A 420 15.28 32.98 42.23
C ASP A 420 14.77 32.60 43.63
N MET A 421 13.78 31.69 43.71
CA MET A 421 13.30 31.17 44.99
C MET A 421 14.40 30.46 45.78
N ALA A 422 15.29 29.71 45.12
CA ALA A 422 16.43 29.08 45.78
C ALA A 422 17.41 30.12 46.34
N GLY A 423 17.65 31.22 45.61
CA GLY A 423 18.45 32.36 46.09
C GLY A 423 17.82 33.06 47.30
N LEU A 424 16.51 33.31 47.27
CA LEU A 424 15.79 33.92 48.40
C LEU A 424 15.76 33.02 49.64
N TYR A 425 15.70 31.70 49.46
CA TYR A 425 15.85 30.74 50.55
C TYR A 425 17.25 30.77 51.16
N ALA A 426 18.30 30.79 50.33
CA ALA A 426 19.67 30.93 50.80
C ALA A 426 19.90 32.24 51.57
N GLY A 427 19.22 33.32 51.17
CA GLY A 427 19.19 34.60 51.88
C GLY A 427 18.21 34.69 53.06
N GLY A 428 17.49 33.61 53.40
CA GLY A 428 16.57 33.55 54.55
C GLY A 428 15.23 34.28 54.37
N GLN A 429 14.89 34.75 53.17
CA GLN A 429 13.65 35.50 52.90
C GLN A 429 12.47 34.60 52.49
N ARG A 430 12.76 33.38 52.06
CA ARG A 430 11.77 32.36 51.67
C ARG A 430 12.07 31.04 52.35
N THR A 431 11.11 30.13 52.31
CA THR A 431 11.24 28.83 52.95
C THR A 431 11.62 27.74 51.95
N LEU A 432 12.13 26.60 52.43
CA LEU A 432 12.43 25.45 51.56
C LEU A 432 11.16 24.96 50.83
N GLY A 433 9.99 25.08 51.46
CA GLY A 433 8.71 24.75 50.83
C GLY A 433 8.42 25.60 49.60
N ASP A 434 8.75 26.90 49.64
CA ASP A 434 8.58 27.80 48.49
C ASP A 434 9.47 27.37 47.32
N VAL A 435 10.73 26.99 47.60
CA VAL A 435 11.67 26.49 46.59
C VAL A 435 11.16 25.21 45.94
N LEU A 436 10.71 24.24 46.75
CA LEU A 436 10.22 22.96 46.26
C LEU A 436 8.90 23.11 45.48
N GLN A 437 8.04 24.04 45.89
CA GLN A 437 6.81 24.37 45.17
C GLN A 437 7.12 25.03 43.82
N ALA A 438 8.07 25.97 43.77
CA ALA A 438 8.52 26.58 42.52
C ALA A 438 9.19 25.56 41.59
N ARG A 439 9.97 24.62 42.15
CA ARG A 439 10.54 23.49 41.39
C ARG A 439 9.46 22.59 40.80
N MET A 440 8.37 22.32 41.53
CA MET A 440 7.23 21.58 40.99
C MET A 440 6.57 22.32 39.81
N GLN A 441 6.38 23.64 39.91
CA GLN A 441 5.86 24.45 38.80
C GLN A 441 6.78 24.42 37.57
N ALA A 442 8.11 24.44 37.77
CA ALA A 442 9.07 24.29 36.69
C ALA A 442 8.99 22.91 36.01
N LEU A 443 8.81 21.84 36.79
CA LEU A 443 8.60 20.49 36.26
C LEU A 443 7.27 20.37 35.49
N ASP A 444 6.20 21.01 35.96
CA ASP A 444 4.91 21.05 35.24
C ASP A 444 5.04 21.78 33.90
N ALA A 445 5.75 22.92 33.86
CA ALA A 445 6.04 23.65 32.62
C ALA A 445 6.90 22.84 31.65
N GLN A 446 7.92 22.13 32.15
CA GLN A 446 8.72 21.19 31.36
C GLN A 446 7.87 20.04 30.81
N GLY A 447 6.90 19.53 31.58
CA GLY A 447 5.96 18.51 31.12
C GLY A 447 5.05 18.99 29.99
N ALA A 448 4.62 20.25 30.03
CA ALA A 448 3.83 20.84 28.95
C ALA A 448 4.64 20.94 27.64
N VAL A 449 5.91 21.36 27.71
CA VAL A 449 6.84 21.38 26.57
C VAL A 449 7.04 19.96 26.01
N LEU A 450 7.37 18.99 26.87
CA LEU A 450 7.58 17.60 26.45
C LEU A 450 6.34 17.01 25.76
N SER A 451 5.14 17.27 26.29
CA SER A 451 3.89 16.80 25.67
C SER A 451 3.63 17.44 24.30
N ASN A 452 3.93 18.73 24.13
CA ASN A 452 3.81 19.41 22.84
C ASN A 452 4.80 18.84 21.84
N GLN A 453 6.04 18.64 22.27
CA GLN A 453 7.12 18.06 21.49
C GLN A 453 6.79 16.63 21.00
N ASP A 454 6.23 15.77 21.86
CA ASP A 454 5.76 14.43 21.47
C ASP A 454 4.66 14.49 20.41
N THR A 455 3.74 15.45 20.55
CA THR A 455 2.64 15.66 19.57
C THR A 455 3.18 16.21 18.26
N ARG A 456 4.13 17.15 18.32
CA ARG A 456 4.85 17.74 17.18
C ARG A 456 5.63 16.68 16.40
N THR A 457 6.24 15.73 17.11
CA THR A 457 6.94 14.60 16.50
C THR A 457 6.00 13.71 15.69
N GLN A 458 4.83 13.38 16.26
CA GLN A 458 3.79 12.61 15.57
C GLN A 458 3.26 13.36 14.35
N ALA A 459 3.05 14.67 14.48
CA ALA A 459 2.64 15.52 13.36
C ALA A 459 3.70 15.57 12.24
N THR A 460 5.00 15.60 12.57
CA THR A 460 6.07 15.54 11.56
C THR A 460 6.10 14.18 10.84
N ILE A 461 5.91 13.07 11.56
CA ILE A 461 5.84 11.72 10.95
C ILE A 461 4.62 11.64 10.02
N GLN A 462 3.46 12.12 10.48
CA GLN A 462 2.25 12.15 9.65
C GLN A 462 2.44 13.02 8.41
N LEU A 463 3.07 14.19 8.56
CA LEU A 463 3.40 15.07 7.44
C LEU A 463 4.30 14.36 6.42
N ALA A 464 5.34 13.66 6.90
CA ALA A 464 6.21 12.90 6.01
C ALA A 464 5.48 11.79 5.24
N ARG A 465 4.54 11.10 5.90
CA ARG A 465 3.68 10.08 5.31
C ARG A 465 2.76 10.66 4.23
N VAL A 466 2.04 11.75 4.51
CA VAL A 466 1.08 12.32 3.53
C VAL A 466 1.75 12.95 2.32
N LEU A 467 3.03 13.35 2.46
CA LEU A 467 3.89 13.81 1.36
C LEU A 467 4.43 12.66 0.48
N GLY A 468 4.11 11.40 0.81
CA GLY A 468 4.53 10.23 0.04
C GLY A 468 5.94 9.74 0.34
N GLY A 469 6.48 10.03 1.53
CA GLY A 469 7.83 9.63 1.91
C GLY A 469 7.97 8.19 2.41
N GLY A 470 9.17 7.61 2.32
CA GLY A 470 9.50 6.33 2.93
C GLY A 470 9.47 5.11 2.01
N TRP A 471 9.51 5.32 0.70
CA TRP A 471 9.69 4.27 -0.30
C TRP A 471 10.62 4.78 -1.43
N GLN A 472 11.28 3.85 -2.14
CA GLN A 472 12.18 4.16 -3.25
C GLN A 472 11.59 3.58 -4.55
N GLU A 473 11.56 4.35 -5.64
CA GLU A 473 11.46 3.73 -6.96
C GLU A 473 12.71 2.88 -7.14
N ALA A 474 12.53 1.56 -7.23
CA ALA A 474 13.62 0.68 -7.64
C ALA A 474 14.11 1.19 -9.00
N THR A 475 15.37 1.59 -9.08
CA THR A 475 16.02 1.89 -10.35
C THR A 475 15.81 0.66 -11.23
N PRO A 476 15.25 0.77 -12.44
CA PRO A 476 15.01 -0.40 -13.27
C PRO A 476 16.36 -1.09 -13.48
N VAL A 477 16.52 -2.28 -12.91
CA VAL A 477 17.69 -3.10 -13.14
C VAL A 477 17.65 -3.43 -14.63
N SER A 478 18.53 -2.81 -15.40
CA SER A 478 18.72 -3.15 -16.81
C SER A 478 19.13 -4.61 -16.88
N HIS A 479 18.23 -5.46 -17.35
CA HIS A 479 18.54 -6.82 -17.76
C HIS A 479 19.12 -6.82 -19.17
#